data_AF-A0A3R7FEA5-F1
#
_entry.id   AF-A0A3R7FEA5-F1
#
_cell.length_a   1.000
_cell.length_b   1.000
_cell.length_c   1.000
_cell.angle_alpha   90.00
_cell.angle_beta   90.00
_cell.angle_gamma   90.00
#
_symmetry.space_group_name_H-M   'P 1'
#
loop_
_entity.id
_entity.type
_entity.pdbx_description
1 polymer ?
#
loop_
_entity_poly.entity_id
_entity_poly.type
_entity_poly.pdbx_seq_one_letter_code
_entity_poly.pdbx_strand_id
1 'polypeptide(L)'
;MSSTNNPRAQSLEAVLQNITSQQKVENAERVEASNQKLREAEPKLSELTQPDAYREHVTDYLSDALDELETGERDEVCDCPRPTCPAKIGEIPPQAETYDDLAEGLRAWRRDHIGNGAVFRDAREAFVEDIADVRSLAAEAVVILDAEDPWALVEADADE
;
A
#
# COMPACT_ATOMS: atom_id res chain seq x y z
N MET A 1 16.03 54.99 34.54
CA MET A 1 15.62 53.89 33.64
C MET A 1 16.11 52.59 34.27
N SER A 2 15.33 52.02 35.19
CA SER A 2 15.69 50.78 35.87
C SER A 2 15.19 49.62 35.03
N SER A 3 16.11 48.94 34.35
CA SER A 3 15.83 47.68 33.66
C SER A 3 15.77 46.59 34.73
N THR A 4 14.55 46.22 35.12
CA THR A 4 14.30 45.17 36.10
C THR A 4 14.58 43.82 35.43
N ASN A 5 15.82 43.33 35.52
CA ASN A 5 16.15 41.95 35.20
C ASN A 5 15.43 41.03 36.19
N ASN A 6 14.27 40.50 35.79
CA ASN A 6 13.49 39.58 36.61
C ASN A 6 14.00 38.14 36.39
N PRO A 7 14.70 37.51 37.35
CA PRO A 7 15.27 36.17 37.19
C PRO A 7 14.22 35.08 36.99
N ARG A 8 12.96 35.30 37.41
CA ARG A 8 11.82 34.41 37.10
C ARG A 8 11.39 34.46 35.63
N ALA A 9 11.58 35.59 34.96
CA ALA A 9 11.29 35.72 33.53
C ALA A 9 12.37 34.99 32.70
N GLN A 10 13.64 35.06 33.10
CA GLN A 10 14.74 34.30 32.49
C GLN A 10 14.57 32.78 32.67
N SER A 11 14.05 32.31 33.81
CA SER A 11 13.78 30.87 33.99
C SER A 11 12.59 30.38 33.16
N LEU A 12 11.54 31.19 33.00
CA LEU A 12 10.39 30.85 32.16
C LEU A 12 10.77 30.80 30.67
N GLU A 13 11.55 31.78 30.20
CA GLU A 13 12.04 31.81 28.82
C GLU A 13 12.91 30.60 28.48
N ALA A 14 13.78 30.17 29.41
CA ALA A 14 14.56 28.96 29.27
C ALA A 14 13.71 27.67 29.23
N VAL A 15 12.63 27.62 30.03
CA VAL A 15 11.67 26.50 30.01
C VAL A 15 10.91 26.47 28.68
N LEU A 16 10.42 27.62 28.19
CA LEU A 16 9.75 27.73 26.90
C LEU A 16 10.66 27.31 25.75
N GLN A 17 11.92 27.78 25.73
CA GLN A 17 12.89 27.36 24.72
C GLN A 17 13.17 25.85 24.74
N ASN A 18 13.19 25.24 25.93
CA ASN A 18 13.37 23.79 26.08
C ASN A 18 12.16 23.04 25.51
N ILE A 19 10.93 23.43 25.90
CA ILE A 19 9.68 22.85 25.39
C ILE A 19 9.62 22.95 23.86
N THR A 20 9.88 24.14 23.31
CA THR A 20 9.89 24.34 21.85
C THR A 20 10.96 23.50 21.15
N SER A 21 12.13 23.31 21.77
CA SER A 21 13.19 22.48 21.19
C SER A 21 12.83 20.99 21.23
N GLN A 22 12.19 20.52 22.30
CA GLN A 22 11.68 19.15 22.42
C GLN A 22 10.59 18.88 21.38
N GLN A 23 9.59 19.77 21.26
CA GLN A 23 8.54 19.67 20.23
C GLN A 23 9.13 19.62 18.81
N LYS A 24 10.20 20.38 18.52
CA LYS A 24 10.88 20.31 17.21
C LYS A 24 11.52 18.95 16.94
N VAL A 25 12.16 18.35 17.95
CA VAL A 25 12.79 17.03 17.82
C VAL A 25 11.72 15.96 17.64
N GLU A 26 10.68 15.96 18.48
CA GLU A 26 9.56 15.02 18.38
C GLU A 26 8.86 15.10 17.02
N ASN A 27 8.63 16.32 16.51
CA ASN A 27 8.07 16.51 15.16
C ASN A 27 9.03 15.99 14.07
N ALA A 28 10.33 16.26 14.18
CA ALA A 28 11.32 15.74 13.22
C ALA A 28 11.38 14.20 13.22
N GLU A 29 11.34 13.56 14.40
CA GLU A 29 11.31 12.10 14.52
C GLU A 29 10.05 11.50 13.90
N ARG A 30 8.89 12.14 14.08
CA ARG A 30 7.63 11.72 13.45
C ARG A 30 7.68 11.86 11.93
N VAL A 31 8.22 12.97 11.43
CA VAL A 31 8.40 13.16 9.98
C VAL A 31 9.35 12.11 9.40
N GLU A 32 10.45 11.79 10.08
CA GLU A 32 11.38 10.72 9.67
C GLU A 32 10.68 9.35 9.62
N ALA A 33 9.93 8.99 10.67
CA ALA A 33 9.19 7.72 10.74
C ALA A 33 8.09 7.62 9.67
N SER A 34 7.36 8.71 9.41
CA SER A 34 6.39 8.78 8.31
C SER A 34 7.08 8.61 6.96
N ASN A 35 8.20 9.29 6.73
CA ASN A 35 8.96 9.17 5.49
C ASN A 35 9.52 7.76 5.29
N GLN A 36 9.90 7.06 6.37
CA GLN A 36 10.31 5.67 6.27
C GLN A 36 9.19 4.79 5.72
N LYS A 37 7.95 4.95 6.20
CA LYS A 37 6.79 4.22 5.68
C LYS A 37 6.51 4.52 4.20
N LEU A 38 6.68 5.77 3.78
CA LEU A 38 6.54 6.14 2.37
C LEU A 38 7.65 5.51 1.50
N ARG A 39 8.90 5.47 1.98
CA ARG A 39 10.01 4.79 1.26
C ARG A 39 9.79 3.28 1.12
N GLU A 40 9.15 2.65 2.12
CA GLU A 40 8.75 1.22 2.05
C GLU A 40 7.64 1.00 1.00
N ALA A 41 6.72 1.96 0.85
CA ALA A 41 5.61 1.87 -0.12
C ALA A 41 6.02 2.21 -1.56
N GLU A 42 7.01 3.09 -1.73
CA GLU A 42 7.44 3.63 -3.02
C GLU A 42 7.75 2.57 -4.10
N PRO A 43 8.52 1.50 -3.86
CA PRO A 43 8.78 0.49 -4.88
C PRO A 43 7.49 -0.23 -5.33
N LYS A 44 6.67 -0.69 -4.38
CA LYS A 44 5.39 -1.35 -4.67
C LYS A 44 4.44 -0.42 -5.42
N LEU A 45 4.35 0.85 -5.02
CA LEU A 45 3.53 1.84 -5.70
C LEU A 45 4.03 2.09 -7.14
N SER A 46 5.35 2.15 -7.33
CA SER A 46 5.94 2.33 -8.66
C SER A 46 5.59 1.16 -9.58
N GLU A 47 5.57 -0.07 -9.08
CA GLU A 47 5.16 -1.26 -9.84
C GLU A 47 3.66 -1.22 -10.16
N LEU A 48 2.81 -0.97 -9.16
CA LEU A 48 1.35 -0.95 -9.33
C LEU A 48 0.83 0.19 -10.22
N THR A 49 1.63 1.23 -10.46
CA THR A 49 1.24 2.41 -11.27
C THR A 49 1.77 2.34 -12.70
N GLN A 50 2.55 1.33 -13.06
CA GLN A 50 3.01 1.16 -14.44
C GLN A 50 1.82 0.93 -15.38
N PRO A 51 1.91 1.41 -16.64
CA PRO A 51 1.01 0.93 -17.68
C PRO A 51 1.07 -0.60 -17.71
N ASP A 52 -0.10 -1.25 -17.77
CA ASP A 52 -0.21 -2.70 -17.81
C ASP A 52 0.27 -3.47 -16.55
N ALA A 53 0.45 -2.82 -15.40
CA ALA A 53 0.88 -3.47 -14.14
C ALA A 53 0.05 -4.72 -13.78
N TYR A 54 -1.27 -4.67 -13.99
CA TYR A 54 -2.13 -5.82 -13.73
C TYR A 54 -1.90 -6.98 -14.73
N ARG A 55 -1.57 -6.68 -15.99
CA ARG A 55 -1.24 -7.70 -16.99
C ARG A 55 0.08 -8.38 -16.64
N GLU A 56 1.10 -7.61 -16.28
CA GLU A 56 2.39 -8.15 -15.85
C GLU A 56 2.20 -9.06 -14.64
N HIS A 57 1.51 -8.58 -13.60
CA HIS A 57 1.20 -9.37 -12.41
C HIS A 57 0.47 -10.68 -12.75
N VAL A 58 -0.55 -10.66 -13.61
CA VAL A 58 -1.26 -11.88 -14.02
C VAL A 58 -0.32 -12.84 -14.76
N THR A 59 0.60 -12.32 -15.57
CA THR A 59 1.54 -13.14 -16.35
C THR A 59 2.57 -13.82 -15.44
N ASP A 60 3.12 -13.08 -14.48
CA ASP A 60 4.06 -13.60 -13.49
C ASP A 60 3.35 -14.64 -12.60
N TYR A 61 2.16 -14.30 -12.09
CA TYR A 61 1.36 -15.21 -11.26
C TYR A 61 1.02 -16.52 -12.00
N LEU A 62 0.71 -16.47 -13.30
CA LEU A 62 0.48 -17.67 -14.11
C LEU A 62 1.74 -18.55 -14.22
N SER A 63 2.90 -17.91 -14.38
CA SER A 63 4.18 -18.62 -14.51
C SER A 63 4.51 -19.32 -13.19
N ASP A 64 4.41 -18.60 -12.07
CA ASP A 64 4.61 -19.17 -10.73
C ASP A 64 3.61 -20.30 -10.45
N ALA A 65 2.34 -20.12 -10.81
CA ALA A 65 1.30 -21.13 -10.63
C ALA A 65 1.55 -22.43 -11.43
N LEU A 66 2.21 -22.33 -12.58
CA LEU A 66 2.62 -23.49 -13.36
C LEU A 66 3.84 -24.16 -12.75
N ASP A 67 4.82 -23.40 -12.29
CA ASP A 67 5.98 -23.94 -11.57
C ASP A 67 5.52 -24.67 -10.30
N GLU A 68 4.60 -24.11 -9.53
CA GLU A 68 3.96 -24.75 -8.36
C GLU A 68 3.21 -26.03 -8.73
N LEU A 69 2.55 -26.06 -9.89
CA LEU A 69 1.86 -27.25 -10.38
C LEU A 69 2.87 -28.36 -10.73
N GLU A 70 4.01 -28.00 -11.31
CA GLU A 70 5.08 -28.94 -11.64
C GLU A 70 5.80 -29.48 -10.39
N THR A 71 5.99 -28.66 -9.36
CA THR A 71 6.58 -29.08 -8.08
C THR A 71 5.61 -29.79 -7.15
N GLY A 72 4.30 -29.71 -7.43
CA GLY A 72 3.23 -30.30 -6.62
C GLY A 72 2.83 -29.44 -5.41
N GLU A 73 3.23 -28.17 -5.38
CA GLU A 73 2.78 -27.18 -4.40
C GLU A 73 1.37 -26.68 -4.69
N ARG A 74 0.91 -26.84 -5.95
CA ARG A 74 -0.44 -26.54 -6.40
C ARG A 74 -1.10 -27.77 -7.05
N ASP A 75 -2.35 -28.03 -6.70
CA ASP A 75 -3.10 -29.17 -7.24
C ASP A 75 -3.55 -28.96 -8.70
N GLU A 76 -3.99 -27.74 -9.03
CA GLU A 76 -4.46 -27.38 -10.36
C GLU A 76 -4.46 -25.85 -10.60
N VAL A 77 -4.31 -25.46 -11.87
CA VAL A 77 -4.53 -24.07 -12.34
C VAL A 77 -5.93 -23.86 -12.92
N CYS A 78 -6.53 -24.94 -13.45
CA CYS A 78 -7.89 -24.97 -14.00
C CYS A 78 -8.42 -26.41 -14.07
N ASP A 79 -9.67 -26.61 -13.67
CA ASP A 79 -10.32 -27.95 -13.65
C ASP A 79 -10.92 -28.36 -15.02
N CYS A 80 -10.90 -27.49 -16.03
CA CYS A 80 -11.62 -27.74 -17.27
C CYS A 80 -11.02 -28.93 -18.06
N PRO A 81 -11.81 -29.65 -18.88
CA PRO A 81 -11.31 -30.81 -19.61
C PRO A 81 -10.44 -30.46 -20.83
N ARG A 82 -10.27 -29.17 -21.16
CA ARG A 82 -9.53 -28.74 -22.35
C ARG A 82 -8.03 -28.66 -22.04
N PRO A 83 -7.17 -29.47 -22.68
CA PRO A 83 -5.72 -29.43 -22.43
C PRO A 83 -5.10 -28.12 -22.93
N THR A 84 -5.64 -27.53 -24.00
CA THR A 84 -5.22 -26.24 -24.56
C THR A 84 -5.92 -25.05 -23.90
N CYS A 85 -6.33 -25.18 -22.64
CA CYS A 85 -6.92 -24.06 -21.91
C CYS A 85 -5.82 -23.02 -21.63
N PRO A 86 -6.03 -21.72 -21.91
CA PRO A 86 -5.02 -20.69 -21.65
C PRO A 86 -4.44 -20.74 -20.24
N ALA A 87 -5.29 -20.91 -19.21
CA ALA A 87 -4.84 -21.09 -17.82
C ALA A 87 -3.86 -22.25 -17.62
N LYS A 88 -4.03 -23.35 -18.38
CA LYS A 88 -3.19 -24.57 -18.28
C LYS A 88 -1.86 -24.45 -19.01
N ILE A 89 -1.75 -23.50 -19.92
CA ILE A 89 -0.54 -23.26 -20.71
C ILE A 89 0.13 -21.94 -20.37
N GLY A 90 -0.33 -21.25 -19.31
CA GLY A 90 0.30 -20.02 -18.80
C GLY A 90 -0.02 -18.78 -19.61
N GLU A 91 -1.16 -18.78 -20.33
CA GLU A 91 -1.54 -17.68 -21.21
C GLU A 91 -2.79 -16.96 -20.71
N ILE A 92 -2.79 -15.63 -20.91
CA ILE A 92 -4.01 -14.83 -20.78
C ILE A 92 -4.97 -15.23 -21.91
N PRO A 93 -6.26 -15.50 -21.62
CA PRO A 93 -7.21 -15.89 -22.65
C PRO A 93 -7.36 -14.78 -23.71
N PRO A 94 -7.27 -15.09 -25.01
CA PRO A 94 -7.37 -14.07 -26.06
C PRO A 94 -8.67 -13.27 -26.03
N GLN A 95 -9.76 -13.87 -25.55
CA GLN A 95 -11.04 -13.17 -25.38
C GLN A 95 -10.95 -12.06 -24.31
N ALA A 96 -10.18 -12.28 -23.24
CA ALA A 96 -10.00 -11.29 -22.19
C ALA A 96 -9.23 -10.06 -22.71
N GLU A 97 -8.31 -10.25 -23.65
CA GLU A 97 -7.53 -9.16 -24.26
C GLU A 97 -8.35 -8.25 -25.18
N THR A 98 -9.57 -8.64 -25.55
CA THR A 98 -10.46 -7.79 -26.37
C THR A 98 -11.14 -6.69 -25.57
N TYR A 99 -11.00 -6.70 -24.24
CA TYR A 99 -11.57 -5.70 -23.33
C TYR A 99 -10.56 -4.59 -23.05
N ASP A 100 -11.05 -3.37 -22.84
CA ASP A 100 -10.22 -2.23 -22.43
C ASP A 100 -9.63 -2.42 -21.02
N ASP A 101 -10.34 -3.15 -20.15
CA ASP A 101 -9.89 -3.55 -18.81
C ASP A 101 -9.67 -5.06 -18.77
N LEU A 102 -8.43 -5.49 -18.55
CA LEU A 102 -8.08 -6.91 -18.48
C LEU A 102 -8.82 -7.64 -17.34
N ALA A 103 -9.05 -6.97 -16.21
CA ALA A 103 -9.76 -7.59 -15.09
C ALA A 103 -11.23 -7.88 -15.44
N GLU A 104 -11.88 -7.00 -16.21
CA GLU A 104 -13.19 -7.25 -16.80
C GLU A 104 -13.13 -8.39 -17.82
N GLY A 105 -12.14 -8.38 -18.72
CA GLY A 105 -11.95 -9.44 -19.71
C GLY A 105 -11.79 -10.82 -19.09
N LEU A 106 -11.00 -10.95 -18.02
CA LEU A 106 -10.82 -12.20 -17.28
C LEU A 106 -12.10 -12.64 -16.56
N ARG A 107 -12.87 -11.71 -16.00
CA ARG A 107 -14.19 -12.00 -15.41
C ARG A 107 -15.19 -12.47 -16.47
N ALA A 108 -15.17 -11.86 -17.66
CA ALA A 108 -16.02 -12.23 -18.78
C ALA A 108 -15.67 -13.64 -19.28
N TRP A 109 -14.38 -13.91 -19.53
CA TRP A 109 -13.90 -15.24 -19.88
C TRP A 109 -14.32 -16.29 -18.87
N ARG A 110 -14.14 -16.03 -17.57
CA ARG A 110 -14.50 -16.97 -16.50
C ARG A 110 -15.98 -17.30 -16.51
N ARG A 111 -16.86 -16.33 -16.79
CA ARG A 111 -18.32 -16.52 -16.85
C ARG A 111 -18.72 -17.53 -17.93
N ASP A 112 -18.01 -17.52 -19.06
CA ASP A 112 -18.31 -18.36 -20.22
C ASP A 112 -17.42 -19.62 -20.28
N HIS A 113 -16.49 -19.79 -19.32
CA HIS A 113 -15.59 -20.92 -19.25
C HIS A 113 -16.25 -22.14 -18.58
N ILE A 114 -16.02 -23.32 -19.15
CA ILE A 114 -16.70 -24.56 -18.71
C ILE A 114 -16.14 -25.14 -17.41
N GLY A 115 -15.03 -24.59 -16.92
CA GLY A 115 -14.36 -24.98 -15.68
C GLY A 115 -14.01 -23.77 -14.81
N ASN A 116 -13.38 -24.02 -13.67
CA ASN A 116 -12.89 -23.03 -12.75
C ASN A 116 -11.44 -22.68 -13.06
N GLY A 117 -11.23 -21.58 -13.79
CA GLY A 117 -9.91 -20.96 -13.94
C GLY A 117 -9.50 -20.23 -12.67
N ALA A 118 -9.31 -20.97 -11.57
CA ALA A 118 -9.03 -20.44 -10.24
C ALA A 118 -7.81 -19.51 -10.25
N VAL A 119 -6.77 -19.85 -11.03
CA VAL A 119 -5.53 -19.09 -11.13
C VAL A 119 -5.74 -17.61 -11.46
N PHE A 120 -6.71 -17.24 -12.31
CA PHE A 120 -6.99 -15.82 -12.63
C PHE A 120 -7.73 -15.09 -11.52
N ARG A 121 -8.57 -15.80 -10.75
CA ARG A 121 -9.18 -15.22 -9.56
C ARG A 121 -8.10 -14.98 -8.51
N ASP A 122 -7.25 -15.97 -8.28
CA ASP A 122 -6.21 -15.92 -7.25
C ASP A 122 -5.19 -14.81 -7.60
N ALA A 123 -4.79 -14.68 -8.87
CA ALA A 123 -3.97 -13.56 -9.35
C ALA A 123 -4.63 -12.20 -9.09
N ARG A 124 -5.95 -12.09 -9.30
CA ARG A 124 -6.68 -10.86 -8.97
C ARG A 124 -6.66 -10.57 -7.46
N GLU A 125 -6.85 -11.60 -6.64
CA GLU A 125 -6.86 -11.46 -5.18
C GLU A 125 -5.48 -11.02 -4.68
N ALA A 126 -4.40 -11.64 -5.15
CA ALA A 126 -3.02 -11.24 -4.85
C ALA A 126 -2.74 -9.79 -5.26
N PHE A 127 -3.12 -9.37 -6.47
CA PHE A 127 -2.93 -7.97 -6.90
C PHE A 127 -3.72 -6.96 -6.04
N VAL A 128 -4.91 -7.33 -5.57
CA VAL A 128 -5.71 -6.48 -4.67
C VAL A 128 -5.05 -6.40 -3.29
N GLU A 129 -4.43 -7.47 -2.82
CA GLU A 129 -3.63 -7.49 -1.59
C GLU A 129 -2.40 -6.57 -1.71
N ASP A 130 -1.69 -6.60 -2.85
CA ASP A 130 -0.56 -5.68 -3.09
C ASP A 130 -0.99 -4.20 -3.01
N ILE A 131 -2.15 -3.87 -3.58
CA ILE A 131 -2.74 -2.52 -3.47
C ILE A 131 -3.10 -2.20 -2.01
N ALA A 132 -3.66 -3.17 -1.28
CA ALA A 132 -4.04 -2.99 0.11
C ALA A 132 -2.82 -2.76 1.01
N ASP A 133 -1.72 -3.46 0.77
CA ASP A 133 -0.44 -3.28 1.45
C ASP A 133 0.08 -1.84 1.29
N VAL A 134 0.11 -1.33 0.06
CA VAL A 134 0.55 0.05 -0.21
C VAL A 134 -0.36 1.07 0.49
N ARG A 135 -1.67 0.84 0.48
CA ARG A 135 -2.62 1.69 1.21
C ARG A 135 -2.40 1.64 2.71
N SER A 136 -2.07 0.47 3.28
CA SER A 136 -1.78 0.32 4.70
C SER A 136 -0.54 1.13 5.08
N LEU A 137 0.53 1.03 4.31
CA LEU A 137 1.77 1.80 4.54
C LEU A 137 1.52 3.32 4.45
N ALA A 138 0.73 3.76 3.46
CA ALA A 138 0.35 5.17 3.35
C ALA A 138 -0.52 5.63 4.53
N ALA A 139 -1.47 4.81 4.99
CA ALA A 139 -2.29 5.11 6.16
C ALA A 139 -1.46 5.17 7.44
N GLU A 140 -0.52 4.26 7.63
CA GLU A 140 0.43 4.28 8.76
C GLU A 140 1.26 5.57 8.76
N ALA A 141 1.76 6.00 7.60
CA ALA A 141 2.48 7.27 7.47
C ALA A 141 1.63 8.46 7.91
N VAL A 142 0.37 8.52 7.48
CA VAL A 142 -0.58 9.57 7.90
C VAL A 142 -0.83 9.52 9.41
N VAL A 143 -1.07 8.35 9.99
CA VAL A 143 -1.29 8.20 11.43
C VAL A 143 -0.07 8.69 12.23
N ILE A 144 1.15 8.46 11.77
CA ILE A 144 2.38 8.98 12.41
C ILE A 144 2.40 10.52 12.39
N LEU A 145 1.97 11.14 11.28
CA LEU A 145 1.88 12.60 11.14
C LEU A 145 0.69 13.21 11.89
N ASP A 146 -0.37 12.45 12.11
CA ASP A 146 -1.60 12.92 12.77
C ASP A 146 -1.67 12.59 14.26
N ALA A 147 -0.77 11.74 14.79
CA ALA A 147 -0.69 11.45 16.23
C ALA A 147 -0.51 12.75 17.04
N GLU A 148 -1.60 13.32 17.56
CA GLU A 148 -1.64 14.69 18.08
C GLU A 148 -0.47 15.02 19.02
N ASP A 149 0.08 16.22 18.83
CA ASP A 149 0.85 16.90 19.88
C ASP A 149 -0.05 16.96 21.14
N PRO A 150 0.37 16.38 22.28
CA PRO A 150 -0.42 16.37 23.52
C PRO A 150 -0.85 17.77 24.00
N TRP A 151 -0.29 18.83 23.42
CA TRP A 151 -0.55 20.23 23.75
C TRP A 151 -1.44 20.97 22.74
N ALA A 152 -1.87 20.34 21.64
CA ALA A 152 -2.69 20.99 20.61
C ALA A 152 -4.08 21.45 21.11
N LEU A 153 -4.56 20.92 22.24
CA LEU A 153 -5.83 21.31 22.87
C LEU A 153 -5.71 22.50 23.84
N VAL A 154 -4.51 23.03 24.09
CA VAL A 154 -4.30 24.07 25.12
C VAL A 154 -4.45 25.50 24.58
N GLU A 155 -4.54 25.70 23.25
CA GLU A 155 -4.71 27.03 22.66
C GLU A 155 -6.15 27.38 22.22
N ALA A 156 -7.13 26.51 22.44
CA ALA A 156 -8.52 26.75 22.02
C ALA A 156 -9.36 27.59 23.02
N ASP A 157 -8.95 27.72 24.29
CA ASP A 157 -9.75 28.37 25.35
C ASP A 157 -9.00 29.54 26.03
N ALA A 158 -8.43 30.44 25.25
CA ALA A 158 -7.85 31.69 25.77
C ALA A 158 -8.48 32.94 25.14
N ASP A 159 -9.81 32.97 25.02
CA ASP A 159 -10.59 34.20 24.83
C ASP A 159 -12.02 33.98 25.36
N GLU A 160 -12.22 34.25 26.66
CA GLU A 160 -13.50 34.70 27.23
C GLU A 160 -13.28 35.72 28.37
#